data_AF-A0A7K3AMV3-F1
#
_entry.id   AF-A0A7K3AMV3-F1
#
_cell.length_a   1.000
_cell.length_b   1.000
_cell.length_c   1.000
_cell.angle_alpha   90.00
_cell.angle_beta   90.00
_cell.angle_gamma   90.00
#
_symmetry.space_group_name_H-M   'P 1'
#
loop_
_entity.id
_entity.type
_entity.pdbx_description
1 polymer ?
#
loop_
_entity_poly.entity_id
_entity_poly.type
_entity_poly.pdbx_seq_one_letter_code
_entity_poly.pdbx_strand_id
1 'polypeptide(L)'
;MRIGELSRRSGVPVPTIKYYLREGLLAAGELTSPNQARYGPGHERRLRLIRALLDVGGLPLAAIGEVLRAMDDPGQPVHKVLGAAADRVTPTGGEAAGPDLEDAREEVAELVRRRGWQADERGTAAESLAGVLCALRRAGHGGYIDLLDVYADAAEPIARADLDYVQRRVAREDLVESVVVGTVLGEAMFGALRRLAHIDVSFRRFESPEHLSGPVGPVGPVGPVGSVGPVGSVGPVGPVEPVEPGGSGGGGEVAGGAGGTRGAEGSDAAEEPGGTEGSGGADGGAAGA
;
A
#
# COMPACT_ATOMS: atom_id res chain seq x y z
N MET A 1 0.80 -27.31 5.84
CA MET A 1 0.68 -26.65 7.16
C MET A 1 -0.78 -26.45 7.53
N ARG A 2 -1.13 -26.41 8.83
CA ARG A 2 -2.48 -26.04 9.29
C ARG A 2 -2.66 -24.51 9.27
N ILE A 3 -3.89 -24.00 9.34
CA ILE A 3 -4.17 -22.55 9.25
C ILE A 3 -3.46 -21.71 10.33
N GLY A 4 -3.34 -22.22 11.56
CA GLY A 4 -2.62 -21.53 12.63
C GLY A 4 -1.11 -21.46 12.41
N GLU A 5 -0.54 -22.47 11.75
CA GLU A 5 0.88 -22.47 11.36
C GLU A 5 1.11 -21.53 10.16
N LEU A 6 0.20 -21.54 9.18
CA LEU A 6 0.20 -20.59 8.07
C LEU A 6 0.18 -19.15 8.57
N SER A 7 -0.70 -18.85 9.53
CA SER A 7 -0.81 -17.53 10.16
C SER A 7 0.50 -17.08 10.81
N ARG A 8 1.15 -17.94 11.60
CA ARG A 8 2.44 -17.60 12.22
C ARG A 8 3.54 -17.35 11.19
N ARG A 9 3.60 -18.17 10.13
CA ARG A 9 4.66 -18.10 9.12
C ARG A 9 4.49 -16.94 8.13
N SER A 10 3.25 -16.61 7.79
CA SER A 10 2.93 -15.48 6.92
C SER A 10 2.90 -14.17 7.69
N GLY A 11 2.63 -14.20 9.00
CA GLY A 11 2.35 -13.02 9.83
C GLY A 11 0.95 -12.45 9.61
N VAL A 12 0.06 -13.17 8.91
CA VAL A 12 -1.31 -12.74 8.66
C VAL A 12 -2.25 -13.42 9.67
N PRO A 13 -3.10 -12.67 10.41
CA PRO A 13 -4.03 -13.25 11.37
C PRO A 13 -4.99 -14.27 10.75
N VAL A 14 -5.34 -15.33 11.47
CA VAL A 14 -6.30 -16.36 11.01
C VAL A 14 -7.63 -15.78 10.51
N PRO A 15 -8.25 -14.78 11.17
CA PRO A 15 -9.48 -14.15 10.66
C PRO A 15 -9.29 -13.52 9.28
N THR A 16 -8.15 -12.86 9.05
CA THR A 16 -7.79 -12.24 7.77
C THR A 16 -7.52 -13.29 6.69
N ILE A 17 -6.85 -14.40 7.03
CA ILE A 17 -6.67 -15.53 6.09
C ILE A 17 -8.04 -16.09 5.67
N LYS A 18 -8.95 -16.29 6.63
CA LYS A 18 -10.33 -16.74 6.33
C LYS A 18 -11.09 -15.74 5.47
N TYR A 19 -10.86 -14.44 5.68
CA TYR A 19 -11.43 -13.40 4.84
C TYR A 19 -10.90 -13.49 3.40
N TYR A 20 -9.58 -13.57 3.19
CA TYR A 20 -9.00 -13.72 1.86
C TYR A 20 -9.46 -14.99 1.13
N LEU A 21 -9.70 -16.09 1.84
CA LEU A 21 -10.31 -17.29 1.28
C LEU A 21 -11.75 -17.04 0.79
N ARG A 22 -12.56 -16.26 1.52
CA ARG A 22 -13.93 -15.92 1.13
C ARG A 22 -13.98 -14.97 -0.06
N GLU A 23 -13.06 -14.01 -0.11
CA GLU A 23 -12.94 -13.04 -1.21
C GLU A 23 -12.25 -13.61 -2.45
N GLY A 24 -11.84 -14.90 -2.43
CA GLY A 24 -11.16 -15.55 -3.55
C GLY A 24 -9.73 -15.06 -3.80
N LEU A 25 -9.14 -14.32 -2.86
CA LEU A 25 -7.75 -13.83 -2.95
C LEU A 25 -6.73 -14.93 -2.64
N LEU A 26 -7.16 -16.00 -1.98
CA LEU A 26 -6.34 -17.16 -1.65
C LEU A 26 -7.11 -18.42 -2.07
N ALA A 27 -6.43 -19.35 -2.74
CA ALA A 27 -7.01 -20.65 -3.08
C ALA A 27 -7.44 -21.44 -1.83
N ALA A 28 -8.45 -22.28 -1.97
CA ALA A 28 -8.88 -23.16 -0.89
C ALA A 28 -7.77 -24.18 -0.54
N GLY A 29 -7.60 -24.44 0.75
CA GLY A 29 -6.70 -25.49 1.21
C GLY A 29 -7.25 -26.88 0.91
N GLU A 30 -6.37 -27.87 0.83
CA GLU A 30 -6.74 -29.27 0.63
C GLU A 30 -7.48 -29.79 1.86
N LEU A 31 -8.75 -30.19 1.68
CA LEU A 31 -9.55 -30.75 2.76
C LEU A 31 -8.94 -32.08 3.23
N THR A 32 -8.67 -32.17 4.52
CA THR A 32 -8.18 -33.37 5.20
C THR A 32 -9.22 -34.00 6.13
N SER A 33 -10.22 -33.23 6.53
CA SER A 33 -11.44 -33.67 7.22
C SER A 33 -12.52 -32.59 7.07
N PRO A 34 -13.78 -32.83 7.48
CA PRO A 34 -14.88 -31.86 7.33
C PRO A 34 -14.57 -30.46 7.88
N ASN A 35 -13.73 -30.36 8.91
CA ASN A 35 -13.34 -29.11 9.57
C ASN A 35 -11.83 -28.82 9.52
N GLN A 36 -11.06 -29.54 8.69
CA GLN A 36 -9.60 -29.34 8.61
C GLN A 36 -9.11 -29.28 7.16
N ALA A 37 -8.31 -28.26 6.86
CA ALA A 37 -7.60 -28.13 5.60
C ALA A 37 -6.08 -28.03 5.80
N ARG A 38 -5.33 -28.52 4.81
CA ARG A 38 -3.88 -28.32 4.67
C ARG A 38 -3.59 -27.24 3.64
N TYR A 39 -2.64 -26.39 3.96
CA TYR A 39 -2.15 -25.32 3.11
C TYR A 39 -0.71 -25.59 2.70
N GLY A 40 -0.38 -25.33 1.43
CA GLY A 40 0.97 -25.53 0.89
C GLY A 40 1.84 -24.25 0.93
N PRO A 41 3.13 -24.34 0.55
CA PRO A 41 4.04 -23.19 0.46
C PRO A 41 3.54 -22.07 -0.46
N GLY A 42 2.78 -22.39 -1.52
CA GLY A 42 2.18 -21.38 -2.40
C GLY A 42 1.19 -20.46 -1.68
N HIS A 43 0.45 -20.97 -0.68
CA HIS A 43 -0.45 -20.14 0.12
C HIS A 43 0.32 -19.13 0.98
N GLU A 44 1.45 -19.54 1.52
CA GLU A 44 2.33 -18.68 2.32
C GLU A 44 2.98 -17.59 1.45
N ARG A 45 3.46 -17.94 0.24
CA ARG A 45 3.99 -16.97 -0.73
C ARG A 45 2.93 -15.93 -1.11
N ARG A 46 1.74 -16.38 -1.51
CA ARG A 46 0.63 -15.49 -1.88
C ARG A 46 0.19 -14.56 -0.75
N LEU A 47 0.17 -15.04 0.50
CA LEU A 47 -0.13 -14.17 1.66
C LEU A 47 0.94 -13.09 1.88
N ARG A 48 2.22 -13.40 1.66
CA ARG A 48 3.30 -12.40 1.74
C ARG A 48 3.18 -11.37 0.62
N LEU A 49 2.84 -11.82 -0.59
CA LEU A 49 2.58 -10.95 -1.73
C LEU A 49 1.44 -9.97 -1.45
N ILE A 50 0.27 -10.47 -1.02
CA ILE A 50 -0.88 -9.63 -0.67
C ILE A 50 -0.48 -8.56 0.33
N ARG A 51 0.27 -8.94 1.37
CA ARG A 51 0.74 -7.98 2.38
C ARG A 51 1.70 -6.95 1.80
N ALA A 52 2.65 -7.36 0.95
CA ALA A 52 3.59 -6.42 0.34
C ALA A 52 2.87 -5.40 -0.55
N LEU A 53 1.91 -5.85 -1.36
CA LEU A 53 1.10 -4.99 -2.23
C LEU A 53 0.20 -4.04 -1.43
N LEU A 54 -0.32 -4.49 -0.29
CA LEU A 54 -1.16 -3.68 0.59
C LEU A 54 -0.34 -2.65 1.40
N ASP A 55 0.67 -3.12 2.15
CA ASP A 55 1.38 -2.34 3.14
C ASP A 55 2.41 -1.38 2.52
N VAL A 56 3.10 -1.84 1.46
CA VAL A 56 4.17 -1.06 0.79
C VAL A 56 3.67 -0.51 -0.53
N GLY A 57 2.97 -1.33 -1.31
CA GLY A 57 2.41 -0.92 -2.59
C GLY A 57 1.23 0.04 -2.46
N GLY A 58 0.54 0.07 -1.32
CA GLY A 58 -0.61 0.93 -1.09
C GLY A 58 -1.83 0.57 -1.95
N LEU A 59 -1.87 -0.62 -2.55
CA LEU A 59 -2.99 -1.03 -3.40
C LEU A 59 -4.23 -1.33 -2.54
N PRO A 60 -5.42 -0.87 -2.93
CA PRO A 60 -6.66 -1.31 -2.29
C PRO A 60 -6.87 -2.80 -2.55
N LEU A 61 -7.50 -3.50 -1.60
CA LEU A 61 -7.63 -4.96 -1.67
C LEU A 61 -8.37 -5.45 -2.93
N ALA A 62 -9.31 -4.67 -3.44
CA ALA A 62 -10.00 -4.95 -4.70
C ALA A 62 -9.03 -5.01 -5.89
N ALA A 63 -8.10 -4.03 -5.99
CA ALA A 63 -7.06 -3.98 -7.00
C ALA A 63 -6.11 -5.18 -6.88
N ILE A 64 -5.72 -5.54 -5.66
CA ILE A 64 -4.89 -6.73 -5.39
C ILE A 64 -5.57 -7.98 -5.94
N GLY A 65 -6.89 -8.14 -5.74
CA GLY A 65 -7.62 -9.29 -6.25
C GLY A 65 -7.62 -9.41 -7.77
N GLU A 66 -7.67 -8.30 -8.48
CA GLU A 66 -7.59 -8.33 -9.95
C GLU A 66 -6.20 -8.69 -10.46
N VAL A 67 -5.16 -8.12 -9.85
CA VAL A 67 -3.76 -8.46 -10.19
C VAL A 67 -3.51 -9.95 -9.97
N LEU A 68 -3.97 -10.49 -8.84
CA LEU A 68 -3.84 -11.90 -8.54
C LEU A 68 -4.61 -12.80 -9.53
N ARG A 69 -5.81 -12.39 -9.98
CA ARG A 69 -6.55 -13.14 -11.00
C ARG A 69 -5.86 -13.12 -12.36
N ALA A 70 -5.30 -11.98 -12.75
CA ALA A 70 -4.50 -11.85 -13.97
C ALA A 70 -3.25 -12.76 -13.92
N MET A 71 -2.64 -12.89 -12.75
CA MET A 71 -1.51 -13.82 -12.53
C MET A 71 -1.91 -15.30 -12.63
N ASP A 72 -3.12 -15.65 -12.19
CA ASP A 72 -3.62 -17.02 -12.21
C ASP A 72 -4.06 -17.49 -13.61
N ASP A 73 -4.07 -16.60 -14.62
CA ASP A 73 -4.40 -16.91 -16.02
C ASP A 73 -3.13 -17.25 -16.85
N PRO A 74 -2.87 -18.53 -17.14
CA PRO A 74 -1.68 -18.96 -17.90
C PRO A 74 -1.71 -18.55 -19.38
N GLY A 75 -2.85 -18.08 -19.90
CA GLY A 75 -3.00 -17.59 -21.27
C GLY A 75 -2.57 -16.13 -21.46
N GLN A 76 -2.33 -15.40 -20.37
CA GLN A 76 -2.10 -13.96 -20.42
C GLN A 76 -0.61 -13.61 -20.60
N PRO A 77 -0.24 -12.79 -21.60
CA PRO A 77 1.15 -12.35 -21.76
C PRO A 77 1.62 -11.52 -20.56
N VAL A 78 2.86 -11.73 -20.10
CA VAL A 78 3.46 -11.05 -18.93
C VAL A 78 3.36 -9.52 -19.00
N HIS A 79 3.51 -8.94 -20.19
CA HIS A 79 3.38 -7.48 -20.39
C HIS A 79 1.96 -6.94 -20.18
N LYS A 80 0.91 -7.78 -20.31
CA LYS A 80 -0.47 -7.39 -19.99
C LYS A 80 -0.73 -7.41 -18.48
N VAL A 81 -0.16 -8.37 -17.76
CA VAL A 81 -0.22 -8.41 -16.28
C VAL A 81 0.54 -7.23 -15.68
N LEU A 82 1.68 -6.87 -16.29
CA LEU A 82 2.43 -5.64 -15.98
C LEU A 82 1.58 -4.39 -16.14
N GLY A 83 0.91 -4.24 -17.30
CA GLY A 83 -0.01 -3.14 -17.56
C GLY A 83 -1.06 -3.04 -16.45
N ALA A 84 -1.80 -4.12 -16.19
CA ALA A 84 -2.86 -4.14 -15.19
C ALA A 84 -2.39 -3.79 -13.75
N ALA A 85 -1.15 -4.12 -13.40
CA ALA A 85 -0.56 -3.73 -12.11
C ALA A 85 -0.17 -2.23 -12.09
N ALA A 86 0.46 -1.73 -13.15
CA ALA A 86 0.84 -0.32 -13.30
C ALA A 86 -0.37 0.61 -13.35
N ASP A 87 -1.46 0.17 -13.97
CA ASP A 87 -2.75 0.89 -14.08
C ASP A 87 -3.30 1.35 -12.71
N ARG A 88 -2.88 0.70 -11.62
CA ARG A 88 -3.48 0.87 -10.29
C ARG A 88 -2.60 1.53 -9.26
N VAL A 89 -1.31 1.61 -9.53
CA VAL A 89 -0.37 2.41 -8.71
C VAL A 89 -0.39 3.85 -9.17
N THR A 90 -0.63 4.08 -10.46
CA THR A 90 -0.62 5.42 -11.03
C THR A 90 -1.96 6.12 -10.79
N PRO A 91 -2.00 7.28 -10.12
CA PRO A 91 -3.24 8.04 -9.96
C PRO A 91 -3.76 8.42 -11.35
N THR A 92 -4.89 7.82 -11.76
CA THR A 92 -5.61 8.27 -12.95
C THR A 92 -6.25 9.60 -12.58
N GLY A 93 -5.58 10.70 -12.94
CA GLY A 93 -6.12 12.05 -12.76
C GLY A 93 -7.43 12.15 -13.51
N GLY A 94 -8.53 12.29 -12.76
CA GLY A 94 -9.86 12.48 -13.31
C GLY A 94 -9.93 13.67 -14.26
N GLU A 95 -10.64 13.44 -15.35
CA GLU A 95 -11.01 14.30 -16.48
C GLU A 95 -10.90 15.82 -16.26
N ALA A 96 -10.16 16.46 -17.16
CA ALA A 96 -10.83 17.39 -18.05
C ALA A 96 -10.30 17.16 -19.46
N ALA A 97 -11.12 16.48 -20.27
CA ALA A 97 -10.94 16.45 -21.72
C ALA A 97 -10.88 17.89 -22.24
N GLY A 98 -9.86 18.17 -23.04
CA GLY A 98 -9.57 19.51 -23.56
C GLY A 98 -8.31 19.47 -24.42
N PRO A 99 -8.05 20.54 -25.19
CA PRO A 99 -6.92 20.60 -26.13
C PRO A 99 -5.59 20.29 -25.45
N ASP A 100 -5.36 20.79 -24.22
CA ASP A 100 -4.15 20.52 -23.46
C ASP A 100 -3.87 19.02 -23.21
N LEU A 101 -4.91 18.19 -23.07
CA LEU A 101 -4.74 16.76 -22.84
C LEU A 101 -4.40 16.03 -24.14
N GLU A 102 -4.99 16.44 -25.27
CA GLU A 102 -4.63 15.90 -26.59
C GLU A 102 -3.19 16.26 -26.96
N ASP A 103 -2.77 17.50 -26.71
CA ASP A 103 -1.38 17.91 -26.92
C ASP A 103 -0.43 17.07 -26.05
N ALA A 104 -0.78 16.86 -24.77
CA ALA A 104 0.00 16.00 -23.88
C ALA A 104 0.05 14.52 -24.33
N ARG A 105 -1.04 14.00 -24.91
CA ARG A 105 -1.07 12.65 -25.48
C ARG A 105 -0.13 12.52 -26.67
N GLU A 106 -0.14 13.49 -27.58
CA GLU A 106 0.76 13.47 -28.75
C GLU A 106 2.22 13.56 -28.32
N GLU A 107 2.55 14.42 -27.34
CA GLU A 107 3.90 14.50 -26.76
C GLU A 107 4.37 13.17 -26.17
N VAL A 108 3.49 12.45 -25.46
CA VAL A 108 3.80 11.11 -24.91
C VAL A 108 3.94 10.07 -26.02
N ALA A 109 3.05 10.08 -27.02
CA ALA A 109 3.14 9.17 -28.16
C ALA A 109 4.45 9.38 -28.93
N GLU A 110 4.86 10.63 -29.12
CA GLU A 110 6.14 10.97 -29.75
C GLU A 110 7.33 10.45 -28.93
N LEU A 111 7.31 10.60 -27.59
CA LEU A 111 8.33 10.04 -26.71
C LEU A 111 8.43 8.51 -26.88
N VAL A 112 7.30 7.80 -26.82
CA VAL A 112 7.24 6.33 -26.99
C VAL A 112 7.85 5.91 -28.32
N ARG A 113 7.48 6.57 -29.43
CA ARG A 113 8.01 6.29 -30.77
C ARG A 113 9.50 6.57 -30.87
N ARG A 114 9.95 7.75 -30.41
CA ARG A 114 11.36 8.18 -30.48
C ARG A 114 12.29 7.29 -29.68
N ARG A 115 11.80 6.75 -28.56
CA ARG A 115 12.52 5.78 -27.72
C ARG A 115 12.44 4.34 -28.25
N GLY A 116 11.60 4.07 -29.25
CA GLY A 116 11.38 2.73 -29.78
C GLY A 116 10.72 1.77 -28.78
N TRP A 117 10.04 2.31 -27.76
CA TRP A 117 9.36 1.51 -26.75
C TRP A 117 8.17 0.77 -27.37
N GLN A 118 8.04 -0.52 -27.05
CA GLN A 118 6.92 -1.37 -27.50
C GLN A 118 5.70 -1.25 -26.58
N ALA A 119 5.45 -0.04 -26.08
CA ALA A 119 4.31 0.28 -25.21
C ALA A 119 3.13 0.79 -26.06
N ASP A 120 1.91 0.57 -25.60
CA ASP A 120 0.71 1.13 -26.23
C ASP A 120 0.67 2.65 -25.99
N GLU A 121 0.67 3.44 -27.07
CA GLU A 121 0.62 4.90 -27.03
C GLU A 121 -0.66 5.44 -26.37
N ARG A 122 -1.72 4.63 -26.31
CA ARG A 122 -2.98 4.94 -25.59
C ARG A 122 -3.25 3.99 -24.43
N GLY A 123 -2.22 3.27 -23.99
CA GLY A 123 -2.28 2.48 -22.77
C GLY A 123 -2.34 3.36 -21.53
N THR A 124 -2.75 2.79 -20.40
CA THR A 124 -2.95 3.53 -19.13
C THR A 124 -1.70 4.28 -18.67
N ALA A 125 -0.51 3.71 -18.85
CA ALA A 125 0.75 4.39 -18.49
C ALA A 125 0.97 5.67 -19.32
N ALA A 126 0.63 5.63 -20.62
CA ALA A 126 0.72 6.78 -21.49
C ALA A 126 -0.34 7.84 -21.11
N GLU A 127 -1.59 7.40 -20.86
CA GLU A 127 -2.67 8.28 -20.40
C GLU A 127 -2.35 8.95 -19.06
N SER A 128 -1.72 8.22 -18.13
CA SER A 128 -1.32 8.79 -16.85
C SER A 128 -0.21 9.83 -16.99
N LEU A 129 0.81 9.55 -17.82
CA LEU A 129 1.86 10.54 -18.11
C LEU A 129 1.27 11.79 -18.80
N ALA A 130 0.37 11.60 -19.77
CA ALA A 130 -0.33 12.71 -20.42
C ALA A 130 -1.14 13.54 -19.42
N GLY A 131 -1.82 12.89 -18.46
CA GLY A 131 -2.51 13.55 -17.35
C GLY A 131 -1.58 14.37 -16.47
N VAL A 132 -0.39 13.85 -16.12
CA VAL A 132 0.64 14.58 -15.35
C VAL A 132 1.14 15.81 -16.12
N LEU A 133 1.46 15.66 -17.40
CA LEU A 133 1.91 16.78 -18.25
C LEU A 133 0.83 17.85 -18.38
N CYS A 134 -0.43 17.45 -18.60
CA CYS A 134 -1.56 18.36 -18.64
C CYS A 134 -1.73 19.11 -17.31
N ALA A 135 -1.60 18.42 -16.17
CA ALA A 135 -1.69 19.02 -14.85
C ALA A 135 -0.54 20.02 -14.59
N LEU A 136 0.70 19.67 -14.95
CA LEU A 136 1.86 20.57 -14.86
C LEU A 136 1.67 21.82 -15.73
N ARG A 137 1.17 21.66 -16.95
CA ARG A 137 0.87 22.79 -17.86
C ARG A 137 -0.16 23.73 -17.24
N ARG A 138 -1.26 23.19 -16.71
CA ARG A 138 -2.29 23.98 -16.01
C ARG A 138 -1.78 24.69 -14.76
N ALA A 139 -0.79 24.11 -14.08
CA ALA A 139 -0.12 24.73 -12.94
C ALA A 139 0.93 25.79 -13.34
N GLY A 140 1.11 26.08 -14.64
CA GLY A 140 2.10 27.05 -15.13
C GLY A 140 3.52 26.48 -15.25
N HIS A 141 3.67 25.17 -15.15
CA HIS A 141 4.96 24.46 -15.17
C HIS A 141 5.17 23.66 -16.47
N GLY A 142 4.68 24.17 -17.62
CA GLY A 142 4.77 23.49 -18.91
C GLY A 142 6.19 23.13 -19.36
N GLY A 143 7.21 23.90 -18.95
CA GLY A 143 8.62 23.61 -19.24
C GLY A 143 9.17 22.33 -18.58
N TYR A 144 8.42 21.68 -17.68
CA TYR A 144 8.81 20.37 -17.15
C TYR A 144 8.85 19.28 -18.22
N ILE A 145 8.21 19.50 -19.37
CA ILE A 145 8.29 18.58 -20.51
C ILE A 145 9.74 18.37 -20.99
N ASP A 146 10.60 19.38 -20.86
CA ASP A 146 12.02 19.28 -21.26
C ASP A 146 12.80 18.27 -20.40
N LEU A 147 12.25 17.87 -19.24
CA LEU A 147 12.84 16.84 -18.39
C LEU A 147 12.44 15.42 -18.81
N LEU A 148 11.50 15.24 -19.73
CA LEU A 148 11.01 13.91 -20.10
C LEU A 148 12.13 12.96 -20.51
N ASP A 149 13.10 13.45 -21.30
CA ASP A 149 14.22 12.61 -21.73
C ASP A 149 15.13 12.23 -20.55
N VAL A 150 15.30 13.11 -19.56
CA VAL A 150 16.06 12.80 -18.33
C VAL A 150 15.35 11.71 -17.50
N TYR A 151 14.03 11.81 -17.37
CA TYR A 151 13.23 10.79 -16.67
C TYR A 151 13.24 9.46 -17.43
N ALA A 152 13.13 9.48 -18.75
CA ALA A 152 13.20 8.28 -19.59
C ALA A 152 14.57 7.60 -19.50
N ASP A 153 15.66 8.37 -19.56
CA ASP A 153 17.04 7.85 -19.41
C ASP A 153 17.26 7.17 -18.05
N ALA A 154 16.60 7.66 -16.99
CA ALA A 154 16.64 7.04 -15.67
C ALA A 154 15.73 5.79 -15.57
N ALA A 155 14.57 5.80 -16.23
CA ALA A 155 13.61 4.71 -16.18
C ALA A 155 14.09 3.45 -16.90
N GLU A 156 14.78 3.58 -18.03
CA GLU A 156 15.19 2.43 -18.86
C GLU A 156 16.16 1.46 -18.13
N PRO A 157 17.23 1.90 -17.45
CA PRO A 157 18.09 1.01 -16.68
C PRO A 157 17.38 0.33 -15.51
N ILE A 158 16.43 1.03 -14.87
CA ILE A 158 15.64 0.49 -13.75
C ILE A 158 14.74 -0.63 -14.27
N ALA A 159 13.95 -0.35 -15.30
CA ALA A 159 13.06 -1.35 -15.91
C ALA A 159 13.84 -2.59 -16.38
N ARG A 160 15.04 -2.39 -16.96
CA ARG A 160 15.92 -3.50 -17.34
C ARG A 160 16.36 -4.31 -16.14
N ALA A 161 16.83 -3.65 -15.07
CA ALA A 161 17.29 -4.32 -13.85
C ALA A 161 16.18 -5.11 -13.15
N ASP A 162 14.96 -4.57 -13.13
CA ASP A 162 13.79 -5.22 -12.53
C ASP A 162 13.39 -6.48 -13.31
N LEU A 163 13.32 -6.40 -14.65
CA LEU A 163 13.02 -7.55 -15.50
C LEU A 163 14.12 -8.61 -15.46
N ASP A 164 15.38 -8.19 -15.40
CA ASP A 164 16.54 -9.06 -15.24
C ASP A 164 16.50 -9.85 -13.92
N TYR A 165 16.05 -9.22 -12.83
CA TYR A 165 15.87 -9.89 -11.53
C TYR A 165 14.84 -11.01 -11.63
N VAL A 166 13.72 -10.74 -12.29
CA VAL A 166 12.66 -11.72 -12.55
C VAL A 166 13.19 -12.91 -13.34
N GLN A 167 13.91 -12.67 -14.44
CA GLN A 167 14.39 -13.74 -15.33
C GLN A 167 15.39 -14.70 -14.66
N ARG A 168 16.26 -14.20 -13.76
CA ARG A 168 17.37 -14.99 -13.21
C ARG A 168 17.00 -15.95 -12.08
N ARG A 169 15.84 -15.79 -11.45
CA ARG A 169 15.56 -16.47 -10.16
C ARG A 169 14.34 -17.39 -10.12
N VAL A 170 13.59 -17.51 -11.21
CA VAL A 170 12.19 -17.92 -11.06
C VAL A 170 11.71 -18.90 -12.16
N ALA A 171 11.06 -19.99 -11.75
CA ALA A 171 10.34 -20.90 -12.64
C ALA A 171 9.10 -20.19 -13.24
N ARG A 172 8.58 -20.65 -14.37
CA ARG A 172 7.56 -19.91 -15.16
C ARG A 172 6.33 -19.48 -14.32
N GLU A 173 5.97 -20.29 -13.32
CA GLU A 173 4.86 -20.03 -12.41
C GLU A 173 5.08 -18.88 -11.42
N ASP A 174 6.32 -18.58 -10.97
CA ASP A 174 6.56 -17.43 -10.06
C ASP A 174 7.06 -16.16 -10.80
N LEU A 175 7.22 -16.20 -12.13
CA LEU A 175 7.71 -15.05 -12.93
C LEU A 175 6.71 -13.90 -12.83
N VAL A 176 5.42 -14.20 -12.99
CA VAL A 176 4.37 -13.18 -12.98
C VAL A 176 4.23 -12.53 -11.59
N GLU A 177 4.35 -13.32 -10.52
CA GLU A 177 4.40 -12.81 -9.14
C GLU A 177 5.58 -11.86 -8.94
N SER A 178 6.76 -12.25 -9.41
CA SER A 178 7.97 -11.44 -9.27
C SER A 178 7.91 -10.14 -10.08
N VAL A 179 7.24 -10.17 -11.23
CA VAL A 179 7.01 -9.02 -12.11
C VAL A 179 6.07 -8.01 -11.46
N VAL A 180 4.96 -8.48 -10.87
CA VAL A 180 4.02 -7.63 -10.13
C VAL A 180 4.69 -6.98 -8.93
N VAL A 181 5.48 -7.75 -8.16
CA VAL A 181 6.28 -7.23 -7.04
C VAL A 181 7.27 -6.19 -7.53
N GLY A 182 8.02 -6.49 -8.59
CA GLY A 182 9.00 -5.57 -9.18
C GLY A 182 8.38 -4.27 -9.64
N THR A 183 7.17 -4.30 -10.20
CA THR A 183 6.50 -3.09 -10.70
C THR A 183 5.94 -2.25 -9.56
N VAL A 184 5.16 -2.86 -8.66
CA VAL A 184 4.51 -2.12 -7.57
C VAL A 184 5.50 -1.69 -6.50
N LEU A 185 6.35 -2.61 -6.03
CA LEU A 185 7.34 -2.25 -5.01
C LEU A 185 8.51 -1.48 -5.61
N GLY A 186 8.84 -1.70 -6.88
CA GLY A 186 9.86 -0.93 -7.59
C GLY A 186 9.48 0.53 -7.72
N GLU A 187 8.21 0.85 -7.98
CA GLU A 187 7.74 2.23 -7.99
C GLU A 187 7.87 2.91 -6.63
N ALA A 188 7.48 2.22 -5.54
CA ALA A 188 7.67 2.73 -4.18
C ALA A 188 9.15 2.95 -3.84
N MET A 189 10.01 1.99 -4.21
CA MET A 189 11.46 2.07 -4.04
C MET A 189 12.06 3.24 -4.82
N PHE A 190 11.72 3.37 -6.11
CA PHE A 190 12.19 4.45 -6.96
C PHE A 190 11.72 5.81 -6.45
N GLY A 191 10.44 5.93 -6.06
CA GLY A 191 9.91 7.13 -5.46
C GLY A 191 10.67 7.55 -4.19
N ALA A 192 11.03 6.59 -3.33
CA ALA A 192 11.84 6.85 -2.14
C ALA A 192 13.27 7.29 -2.49
N LEU A 193 13.94 6.58 -3.40
CA LEU A 193 15.28 6.93 -3.87
C LEU A 193 15.33 8.32 -4.51
N ARG A 194 14.34 8.65 -5.35
CA ARG A 194 14.21 9.95 -5.98
C ARG A 194 14.04 11.06 -4.95
N ARG A 195 13.21 10.84 -3.91
CA ARG A 195 13.06 11.80 -2.80
C ARG A 195 14.38 12.00 -2.04
N LEU A 196 15.10 10.93 -1.74
CA LEU A 196 16.42 11.02 -1.10
C LEU A 196 17.44 11.77 -1.96
N ALA A 197 17.48 11.49 -3.26
CA ALA A 197 18.34 12.19 -4.21
C ALA A 197 17.99 13.68 -4.31
N HIS A 198 16.69 14.03 -4.30
CA HIS A 198 16.26 15.43 -4.24
C HIS A 198 16.77 16.15 -2.99
N ILE A 199 16.70 15.51 -1.82
CA ILE A 199 17.19 16.08 -0.55
C ILE A 199 18.71 16.32 -0.62
N ASP A 200 19.49 15.35 -1.09
CA ASP A 200 20.96 15.51 -1.22
C ASP A 200 21.33 16.60 -2.23
N VAL A 201 20.70 16.59 -3.42
CA VAL A 201 20.98 17.58 -4.46
C VAL A 201 20.55 18.99 -4.01
N SER A 202 19.40 19.13 -3.32
CA SER A 202 18.99 20.43 -2.80
C SER A 202 19.95 20.94 -1.74
N PHE A 203 20.39 20.07 -0.82
CA PHE A 203 21.38 20.43 0.20
C PHE A 203 22.69 20.91 -0.44
N ARG A 204 23.19 20.18 -1.45
CA ARG A 204 24.41 20.55 -2.17
C ARG A 204 24.28 21.87 -2.93
N ARG A 205 23.12 22.08 -3.55
CA ARG A 205 22.89 23.23 -4.45
C ARG A 205 22.59 24.52 -3.69
N PHE A 206 21.88 24.44 -2.57
CA PHE A 206 21.31 25.59 -1.89
C PHE A 206 21.83 25.80 -0.46
N GLU A 207 22.39 24.77 0.18
CA GLU A 207 22.81 24.84 1.60
C GLU A 207 24.31 24.55 1.82
N SER A 208 25.07 24.16 0.78
CA SER A 208 26.50 23.92 0.94
C SER A 208 27.29 25.21 1.24
N PRO A 209 28.31 25.14 2.13
CA PRO A 209 29.07 26.30 2.59
C PRO A 209 29.76 27.11 1.49
N GLU A 210 30.00 26.52 0.31
CA GLU A 210 30.58 27.21 -0.84
C GLU A 210 29.72 28.38 -1.35
N HIS A 211 28.39 28.35 -1.14
CA HIS A 211 27.48 29.47 -1.47
C HIS A 211 27.16 30.38 -0.26
N LEU A 212 27.45 29.94 0.97
CA LEU A 212 27.34 30.76 2.19
C LEU A 212 28.64 31.51 2.53
N SER A 213 29.71 31.30 1.75
CA SER A 213 31.00 32.02 1.85
C SER A 213 31.13 33.11 0.79
N GLY A 214 30.05 33.85 0.51
CA GLY A 214 30.20 35.23 0.04
C GLY A 214 30.63 36.12 1.21
N PRO A 215 31.34 37.24 1.00
CA PRO A 215 31.67 38.14 2.10
C PRO A 215 30.36 38.55 2.79
N VAL A 216 30.22 38.19 4.06
CA VAL A 216 29.15 38.72 4.90
C VAL A 216 29.38 40.22 4.91
N GLY A 217 28.57 40.97 4.14
CA GLY A 217 28.59 42.42 4.22
C GLY A 217 28.41 42.83 5.68
N PRO A 218 29.08 43.90 6.16
CA PRO A 218 28.97 44.30 7.56
C PRO A 218 27.50 44.39 7.93
N VAL A 219 27.10 43.66 8.97
CA VAL A 219 25.76 43.78 9.53
C VAL A 219 25.59 45.25 9.91
N GLY A 220 24.69 45.95 9.22
CA GLY A 220 24.37 47.33 9.53
C GLY A 220 23.98 47.46 11.00
N PRO A 221 24.25 48.60 11.65
CA PRO A 221 23.92 48.78 13.06
C PRO A 221 22.45 48.43 13.28
N VAL A 222 22.20 47.51 14.21
CA VAL A 222 20.84 47.17 14.64
C VAL A 222 20.19 48.46 15.12
N GLY A 223 19.14 48.90 14.43
CA GLY A 223 18.37 50.08 14.84
C GLY A 223 17.85 49.90 16.27
N PRO A 224 17.61 51.00 17.01
CA PRO A 224 17.13 50.91 18.38
C PRO A 224 15.86 50.06 18.42
N VAL A 225 15.86 49.04 19.28
CA VAL A 225 14.69 48.22 19.54
C VAL A 225 13.60 49.17 20.05
N GLY A 226 12.49 49.25 19.33
CA GLY A 226 11.33 50.05 19.75
C GLY A 226 10.87 49.59 21.14
N SER A 227 10.36 50.53 21.94
CA SER A 227 9.92 50.28 23.31
C SER A 227 9.01 49.05 23.38
N VAL A 228 9.48 47.99 24.04
CA VAL A 228 8.66 46.82 24.33
C VAL A 228 7.55 47.30 25.25
N GLY A 229 6.29 47.20 24.80
CA GLY A 229 5.13 47.52 25.63
C GLY A 229 5.11 46.68 26.91
N PRO A 230 4.43 47.13 27.97
CA PRO A 230 4.39 46.40 29.24
C PRO A 230 3.85 44.99 29.02
N VAL A 231 4.61 44.00 29.50
CA VAL A 231 4.19 42.60 29.53
C VAL A 231 2.96 42.50 30.42
N GLY A 232 1.85 42.01 29.88
CA GLY A 232 0.61 41.80 30.62
C GLY A 232 0.82 40.85 31.80
N SER A 233 0.02 41.01 32.85
CA SER A 233 0.11 40.24 34.09
C SER A 233 0.10 38.73 33.81
N VAL A 234 1.17 38.04 34.19
CA VAL A 234 1.21 36.57 34.18
C VAL A 234 0.33 36.09 35.34
N GLY A 235 -0.70 35.29 35.03
CA GLY A 235 -1.57 34.68 36.03
C GLY A 235 -0.80 33.70 36.95
N PRO A 236 -1.32 33.38 38.14
CA PRO A 236 -0.62 32.55 39.11
C PRO A 236 -0.35 31.15 38.55
N VAL A 237 0.90 30.71 38.65
CA VAL A 237 1.34 29.34 38.36
C VAL A 237 0.79 28.44 39.48
N GLY A 238 0.04 27.41 39.11
CA GLY A 238 -0.49 26.42 40.06
C GLY A 238 0.62 25.62 40.75
N PRO A 239 0.34 25.02 41.92
CA PRO A 239 1.35 24.30 42.70
C PRO A 239 1.89 23.10 41.91
N VAL A 240 3.22 23.00 41.84
CA VAL A 240 3.93 21.85 41.31
C VAL A 240 4.03 20.78 42.41
N GLU A 241 3.57 19.56 42.13
CA GLU A 241 3.68 18.42 43.04
C GLU A 241 5.15 17.99 43.20
N PRO A 242 5.62 17.58 44.39
CA PRO A 242 7.00 17.15 44.59
C PRO A 242 7.26 15.79 43.94
N VAL A 243 8.38 15.68 43.21
CA VAL A 243 8.88 14.39 42.71
C VAL A 243 9.60 13.67 43.86
N GLU A 244 9.11 12.48 44.23
CA GLU A 244 9.75 11.63 45.24
C GLU A 244 11.08 11.03 44.73
N PRO A 245 12.12 10.96 45.58
CA PRO A 245 13.38 10.32 45.20
C PRO A 245 13.27 8.80 45.36
N GLY A 246 13.64 8.07 44.32
CA GLY A 246 13.67 6.61 44.32
C GLY A 246 14.60 6.02 45.38
N GLY A 247 14.12 4.99 46.07
CA GLY A 247 14.87 4.24 47.09
C GLY A 247 14.37 2.80 47.23
N SER A 248 15.09 1.89 46.56
CA SER A 248 15.45 0.52 46.96
C SER A 248 14.68 -0.18 48.10
N GLY A 249 14.11 -1.35 47.77
CA GLY A 249 14.48 -2.61 48.42
C GLY A 249 13.55 -3.20 49.49
N GLY A 250 13.05 -4.40 49.19
CA GLY A 250 13.12 -5.54 50.13
C GLY A 250 11.90 -5.87 51.00
N GLY A 251 11.24 -6.98 50.66
CA GLY A 251 11.00 -8.10 51.59
C GLY A 251 9.72 -8.14 52.45
N GLY A 252 9.07 -9.31 52.47
CA GLY A 252 8.07 -9.74 53.47
C GLY A 252 6.62 -9.77 52.94
N GLU A 253 6.03 -10.88 52.47
CA GLU A 253 5.43 -11.98 53.28
C GLU A 253 4.46 -11.41 54.37
N VAL A 254 3.17 -11.76 54.54
CA VAL A 254 2.45 -13.04 54.43
C VAL A 254 0.92 -12.79 54.46
N ALA A 255 0.16 -13.77 53.94
CA ALA A 255 -1.13 -14.30 54.44
C ALA A 255 -2.47 -13.51 54.35
N GLY A 256 -3.46 -14.19 53.76
CA GLY A 256 -4.67 -14.58 54.52
C GLY A 256 -6.06 -14.17 54.00
N GLY A 257 -6.89 -15.18 53.69
CA GLY A 257 -8.35 -15.19 53.85
C GLY A 257 -9.16 -14.45 52.78
N ALA A 258 -9.84 -15.11 51.83
CA ALA A 258 -11.03 -15.97 51.95
C ALA A 258 -12.30 -15.26 52.46
N GLY A 259 -13.36 -15.32 51.64
CA GLY A 259 -14.77 -15.08 51.99
C GLY A 259 -15.28 -13.71 51.50
N GLY A 260 -16.28 -13.60 50.63
CA GLY A 260 -17.23 -14.58 50.11
C GLY A 260 -18.61 -13.95 50.02
N THR A 261 -19.26 -14.13 48.85
CA THR A 261 -20.73 -14.26 48.69
C THR A 261 -21.57 -13.00 48.96
N ARG A 262 -22.77 -12.76 48.41
CA ARG A 262 -23.79 -13.58 47.72
C ARG A 262 -24.92 -12.63 47.25
N GLY A 263 -25.78 -13.14 46.37
CA GLY A 263 -27.16 -12.66 46.14
C GLY A 263 -27.46 -12.53 44.64
N ALA A 264 -27.93 -13.55 43.89
CA ALA A 264 -29.19 -14.34 44.03
C ALA A 264 -30.41 -13.41 43.85
N GLU A 265 -31.45 -13.61 43.04
CA GLU A 265 -32.18 -14.72 42.37
C GLU A 265 -33.08 -14.06 41.29
N GLY A 266 -33.79 -14.70 40.35
CA GLY A 266 -34.26 -16.07 40.16
C GLY A 266 -34.95 -16.18 38.77
N SER A 267 -35.00 -17.41 38.20
CA SER A 267 -36.21 -18.23 37.94
C SER A 267 -37.11 -17.79 36.78
N ASP A 268 -37.80 -18.62 35.99
CA ASP A 268 -37.80 -20.03 35.58
C ASP A 268 -38.99 -20.16 34.58
N ALA A 269 -39.14 -21.30 33.90
CA ALA A 269 -40.26 -21.77 33.05
C ALA A 269 -40.31 -21.22 31.60
N ALA A 270 -40.17 -22.01 30.51
CA ALA A 270 -40.81 -23.24 30.02
C ALA A 270 -41.92 -22.95 28.99
N GLU A 271 -41.73 -23.33 27.72
CA GLU A 271 -42.76 -23.92 26.83
C GLU A 271 -42.21 -24.26 25.42
N GLU A 272 -42.39 -25.53 25.03
CA GLU A 272 -42.57 -26.06 23.67
C GLU A 272 -43.70 -27.13 23.81
N PRO A 273 -44.36 -27.70 22.76
CA PRO A 273 -44.28 -27.48 21.30
C PRO A 273 -45.67 -27.49 20.57
N GLY A 274 -45.67 -27.32 19.24
CA GLY A 274 -46.77 -27.70 18.31
C GLY A 274 -46.32 -27.43 16.87
N GLY A 275 -46.23 -28.38 15.93
CA GLY A 275 -47.33 -29.17 15.33
C GLY A 275 -48.19 -28.24 14.46
N THR A 276 -48.44 -28.40 13.15
CA THR A 276 -48.55 -29.57 12.25
C THR A 276 -48.83 -29.04 10.83
N GLU A 277 -48.45 -29.83 9.81
CA GLU A 277 -49.14 -30.02 8.50
C GLU A 277 -49.24 -28.82 7.51
N GLY A 278 -49.21 -28.98 6.18
CA GLY A 278 -49.24 -30.12 5.27
C GLY A 278 -48.54 -29.74 3.95
N SER A 279 -47.95 -30.67 3.20
CA SER A 279 -48.59 -31.68 2.34
C SER A 279 -48.94 -31.15 0.93
N GLY A 280 -48.57 -31.96 -0.08
CA GLY A 280 -48.92 -31.81 -1.49
C GLY A 280 -47.82 -31.15 -2.32
N GLY A 281 -47.08 -31.82 -3.21
CA GLY A 281 -47.32 -33.10 -3.87
C GLY A 281 -47.34 -32.89 -5.39
N ALA A 282 -46.83 -33.89 -6.09
CA ALA A 282 -46.84 -34.14 -7.54
C ALA A 282 -45.76 -33.41 -8.37
N ASP A 283 -44.76 -34.07 -8.99
CA ASP A 283 -44.70 -35.29 -9.82
C ASP A 283 -44.68 -34.96 -11.32
N GLY A 284 -43.87 -35.75 -12.05
CA GLY A 284 -43.73 -35.76 -13.50
C GLY A 284 -42.76 -34.71 -14.06
N GLY A 285 -41.73 -35.02 -14.84
CA GLY A 285 -41.42 -36.25 -15.55
C GLY A 285 -40.76 -35.89 -16.89
N ALA A 286 -39.72 -36.65 -17.22
CA ALA A 286 -39.29 -37.04 -18.56
C ALA A 286 -38.75 -36.01 -19.59
N ALA A 287 -37.55 -36.37 -20.07
CA ALA A 287 -37.16 -36.49 -21.47
C ALA A 287 -36.83 -35.23 -22.30
N GLY A 288 -35.57 -35.21 -22.76
CA GLY A 288 -35.32 -35.29 -24.20
C GLY A 288 -34.59 -34.11 -24.84
N ALA A 289 -33.57 -34.48 -25.63
CA ALA A 289 -32.74 -33.71 -26.57
C ALA A 289 -31.55 -32.91 -25.98
#